data_AF-A0A7C7Z2D8-F1
#
_entry.id   AF-A0A7C7Z2D8-F1
#
_cell.length_a   1.000
_cell.length_b   1.000
_cell.length_c   1.000
_cell.angle_alpha   90.00
_cell.angle_beta   90.00
_cell.angle_gamma   90.00
#
_symmetry.space_group_name_H-M   'P 1'
#
loop_
_entity.id
_entity.type
_entity.pdbx_description
1 polymer ?
#
loop_
_entity_poly.entity_id
_entity_poly.type
_entity_poly.pdbx_seq_one_letter_code
_entity_poly.pdbx_strand_id
1 'polypeptide(L)'
;MTYSEEHRYHRQLGLVDQDAISSMKVSIGGDAQLVMASLAQLTCAGVGTGPKGSISLRIPQEKRLENNRHSWVFAAPDKLEIWNDLIMIIKESHNINLDFSLQTDTTHIEFSRGEDIGEDADLYATIWHGQAVLSKSPLKFDESPKASPSMIDASLEVALAAAAVQRLFAMNGVIKENMLSDTWMALTSRADGLMPDEAVKKYSSIHGGATATLLPDGSGSLLRFRIPLESTPSELLKGIIHSCTIPELLSDDWLMEVGPFPIELNEQGEVICSKLELPEEIDSANLLVLGTGGLGSWATPLFASGVNLENLNISLVDADSSVDIHNLNRQVLYTIREVGIPKAPAAAVRKLALEHGERPVRRRFAGR
;
A
#
# COMPACT_ATOMS: atom_id res chain seq x y z
N MET A 1 -23.95 9.41 -2.62
CA MET A 1 -23.67 8.37 -3.63
C MET A 1 -23.14 7.17 -2.87
N THR A 2 -23.72 5.99 -3.06
CA THR A 2 -23.09 4.73 -2.65
C THR A 2 -21.92 4.49 -3.61
N TYR A 3 -20.70 4.70 -3.14
CA TYR A 3 -19.52 4.37 -3.91
C TYR A 3 -19.41 2.84 -3.97
N SER A 4 -19.32 2.27 -5.17
CA SER A 4 -19.10 0.84 -5.34
C SER A 4 -17.65 0.49 -4.99
N GLU A 5 -17.45 -0.43 -4.05
CA GLU A 5 -16.12 -0.95 -3.70
C GLU A 5 -15.47 -1.73 -4.86
N GLU A 6 -16.24 -2.09 -5.89
CA GLU A 6 -15.79 -2.85 -7.06
C GLU A 6 -14.63 -2.17 -7.81
N HIS A 7 -14.48 -0.85 -7.67
CA HIS A 7 -13.41 -0.08 -8.30
C HIS A 7 -12.17 0.12 -7.42
N ARG A 8 -12.13 -0.43 -6.20
CA ARG A 8 -10.99 -0.26 -5.27
C ARG A 8 -9.65 -0.66 -5.93
N TYR A 9 -9.65 -1.75 -6.69
CA TYR A 9 -8.45 -2.32 -7.32
C TYR A 9 -8.33 -2.03 -8.83
N HIS A 10 -9.11 -1.09 -9.37
CA HIS A 10 -9.13 -0.81 -10.83
C HIS A 10 -7.73 -0.54 -11.40
N ARG A 11 -6.96 0.38 -10.77
CA ARG A 11 -5.65 0.79 -11.29
C ARG A 11 -4.58 -0.30 -11.20
N GLN A 12 -4.80 -1.35 -10.39
CA GLN A 12 -3.85 -2.46 -10.29
C GLN A 12 -4.18 -3.64 -11.20
N LEU A 13 -5.36 -3.67 -11.83
CA LEU A 13 -5.74 -4.74 -12.78
C LEU A 13 -4.74 -4.91 -13.94
N GLY A 14 -4.09 -3.81 -14.34
CA GLY A 14 -3.06 -3.82 -15.38
C GLY A 14 -1.65 -4.11 -14.90
N LEU A 15 -1.45 -4.27 -13.58
CA LEU A 15 -0.15 -4.50 -12.94
C LEU A 15 -0.03 -5.91 -12.37
N VAL A 16 -1.15 -6.48 -11.92
CA VAL A 16 -1.21 -7.80 -11.28
C VAL A 16 -2.45 -8.57 -11.70
N ASP A 17 -2.40 -9.90 -11.57
CA ASP A 17 -3.57 -10.77 -11.63
C ASP A 17 -4.35 -10.67 -10.31
N GLN A 18 -5.38 -9.82 -10.31
CA GLN A 18 -6.16 -9.55 -9.11
C GLN A 18 -6.95 -10.76 -8.62
N ASP A 19 -7.44 -11.60 -9.54
CA ASP A 19 -8.22 -12.77 -9.17
C ASP A 19 -7.31 -13.80 -8.48
N ALA A 20 -6.08 -13.97 -8.98
CA ALA A 20 -5.04 -14.76 -8.33
C ALA A 20 -4.69 -14.19 -6.95
N ILE A 21 -4.38 -12.89 -6.84
CA ILE A 21 -4.08 -12.21 -5.56
C ILE A 21 -5.20 -12.41 -4.53
N SER A 22 -6.46 -12.22 -4.94
CA SER A 22 -7.60 -12.39 -4.04
C SER A 22 -7.72 -13.80 -3.47
N SER A 23 -7.23 -14.80 -4.21
CA SER A 23 -7.29 -16.21 -3.86
C SER A 23 -6.01 -16.74 -3.20
N MET A 24 -4.98 -15.90 -3.03
CA MET A 24 -3.73 -16.29 -2.37
C MET A 24 -3.97 -16.61 -0.91
N LYS A 25 -3.22 -17.59 -0.41
CA LYS A 25 -3.10 -17.91 1.01
C LYS A 25 -1.69 -17.59 1.47
N VAL A 26 -1.57 -16.69 2.43
CA VAL A 26 -0.29 -16.14 2.88
C VAL A 26 -0.20 -16.27 4.39
N SER A 27 0.97 -16.66 4.90
CA SER A 27 1.23 -16.69 6.34
C SER A 27 2.34 -15.72 6.71
N ILE A 28 2.15 -14.93 7.76
CA ILE A 28 3.15 -13.98 8.25
C ILE A 28 3.36 -14.13 9.76
N GLY A 29 4.61 -14.09 10.22
CA GLY A 29 5.01 -14.36 11.61
C GLY A 29 6.19 -13.51 12.10
N GLY A 30 6.50 -13.62 13.39
CA GLY A 30 7.68 -12.97 13.99
C GLY A 30 7.42 -11.55 14.55
N ASP A 31 8.29 -10.58 14.20
CA ASP A 31 8.26 -9.22 14.75
C ASP A 31 6.92 -8.51 14.51
N ALA A 32 6.32 -8.02 15.60
CA ALA A 32 4.98 -7.44 15.59
C ALA A 32 4.85 -6.17 14.73
N GLN A 33 5.92 -5.36 14.63
CA GLN A 33 5.89 -4.13 13.82
C GLN A 33 5.87 -4.48 12.34
N LEU A 34 6.77 -5.38 11.93
CA LEU A 34 6.87 -5.85 10.56
C LEU A 34 5.65 -6.66 10.10
N VAL A 35 5.09 -7.50 10.97
CA VAL A 35 3.83 -8.21 10.65
C VAL A 35 2.70 -7.21 10.42
N MET A 36 2.58 -6.15 11.22
CA MET A 36 1.57 -5.12 11.02
C MET A 36 1.79 -4.34 9.72
N ALA A 37 3.03 -3.93 9.44
CA ALA A 37 3.39 -3.24 8.20
C ALA A 37 3.08 -4.11 6.97
N SER A 38 3.37 -5.41 7.04
CA SER A 38 3.10 -6.36 5.96
C SER A 38 1.61 -6.64 5.79
N LEU A 39 0.87 -6.77 6.89
CA LEU A 39 -0.59 -6.89 6.85
C LEU A 39 -1.23 -5.68 6.16
N ALA A 40 -0.73 -4.48 6.41
CA ALA A 40 -1.17 -3.26 5.72
C ALA A 40 -0.92 -3.32 4.20
N GLN A 41 0.23 -3.82 3.74
CA GLN A 41 0.52 -3.99 2.32
C GLN A 41 -0.36 -5.08 1.67
N LEU A 42 -0.51 -6.24 2.33
CA LEU A 42 -1.34 -7.35 1.84
C LEU A 42 -2.83 -6.95 1.73
N THR A 43 -3.34 -6.21 2.72
CA THR A 43 -4.71 -5.70 2.71
C THR A 43 -4.94 -4.66 1.62
N CYS A 44 -3.97 -3.75 1.42
CA CYS A 44 -3.97 -2.78 0.31
C CYS A 44 -4.00 -3.48 -1.07
N ALA A 45 -3.27 -4.58 -1.23
CA ALA A 45 -3.25 -5.36 -2.47
C ALA A 45 -4.53 -6.21 -2.67
N GLY A 46 -5.29 -6.46 -1.61
CA GLY A 46 -6.51 -7.27 -1.66
C GLY A 46 -6.26 -8.78 -1.57
N VAL A 47 -5.16 -9.19 -0.95
CA VAL A 47 -4.89 -10.60 -0.63
C VAL A 47 -5.97 -11.14 0.31
N GLY A 48 -6.50 -12.33 0.03
CA GLY A 48 -7.50 -12.98 0.88
C GLY A 48 -8.91 -12.40 0.82
N THR A 49 -9.19 -11.54 -0.16
CA THR A 49 -10.56 -11.02 -0.44
C THR A 49 -11.45 -12.02 -1.17
N GLY A 50 -10.85 -13.02 -1.84
CA GLY A 50 -11.54 -14.08 -2.55
C GLY A 50 -11.98 -15.22 -1.64
N PRO A 51 -12.92 -16.08 -2.09
CA PRO A 51 -13.50 -17.14 -1.26
C PRO A 51 -12.52 -18.24 -0.84
N LYS A 52 -11.38 -18.36 -1.53
CA LYS A 52 -10.33 -19.36 -1.27
C LYS A 52 -9.06 -18.75 -0.66
N GLY A 53 -8.97 -17.43 -0.60
CA GLY A 53 -7.80 -16.74 -0.09
C GLY A 53 -7.92 -16.45 1.40
N SER A 54 -6.76 -16.35 2.06
CA SER A 54 -6.65 -16.04 3.48
C SER A 54 -5.30 -15.43 3.82
N ILE A 55 -5.25 -14.68 4.92
CA ILE A 55 -4.01 -14.27 5.58
C ILE A 55 -3.99 -14.92 6.97
N SER A 56 -2.98 -15.73 7.24
CA SER A 56 -2.80 -16.40 8.53
C SER A 56 -1.68 -15.73 9.33
N LEU A 57 -2.00 -15.22 10.51
CA LEU A 57 -1.05 -14.57 11.41
C LEU A 57 -0.45 -15.58 12.40
N ARG A 58 0.87 -15.75 12.37
CA ARG A 58 1.63 -16.54 13.36
C ARG A 58 2.07 -15.66 14.54
N ILE A 59 1.12 -14.91 15.09
CA ILE A 59 1.29 -14.14 16.32
C ILE A 59 0.20 -14.59 17.30
N PRO A 60 0.50 -14.74 18.60
CA PRO A 60 -0.54 -15.08 19.58
C PRO A 60 -1.69 -14.07 19.54
N GLN A 61 -2.92 -14.56 19.34
CA GLN A 61 -4.12 -13.72 19.16
C GLN A 61 -4.39 -12.77 20.35
N GLU A 62 -3.99 -13.18 21.57
CA GLU A 62 -4.14 -12.40 22.82
C GLU A 62 -2.97 -11.44 23.08
N LYS A 63 -1.95 -11.41 22.20
CA LYS A 63 -0.83 -10.49 22.35
C LYS A 63 -1.36 -9.07 22.22
N ARG A 64 -0.86 -8.16 23.07
CA ARG A 64 -1.25 -6.75 23.02
C ARG A 64 -0.64 -6.06 21.81
N LEU A 65 -1.39 -5.12 21.25
CA LEU A 65 -0.98 -4.24 20.15
C LEU A 65 -0.34 -2.92 20.61
N GLU A 66 -0.22 -2.72 21.93
CA GLU A 66 0.40 -1.54 22.54
C GLU A 66 1.75 -1.22 21.86
N ASN A 67 1.96 0.07 21.54
CA ASN A 67 3.18 0.60 20.92
C ASN A 67 3.46 0.07 19.50
N ASN A 68 2.47 -0.46 18.79
CA ASN A 68 2.64 -0.77 17.36
C ASN A 68 2.67 0.51 16.50
N ARG A 69 3.80 0.76 15.85
CA ARG A 69 4.11 1.92 15.02
C ARG A 69 3.30 2.00 13.74
N HIS A 70 2.64 0.93 13.30
CA HIS A 70 1.93 0.84 12.01
C HIS A 70 0.43 0.62 12.14
N SER A 71 -0.07 0.45 13.36
CA SER A 71 -1.50 0.24 13.65
C SER A 71 -2.41 1.34 13.11
N TRP A 72 -1.88 2.56 12.95
CA TRP A 72 -2.58 3.72 12.41
C TRP A 72 -3.13 3.53 10.99
N VAL A 73 -2.59 2.58 10.22
CA VAL A 73 -3.10 2.24 8.87
C VAL A 73 -4.52 1.69 8.95
N PHE A 74 -4.85 0.95 10.00
CA PHE A 74 -6.18 0.40 10.18
C PHE A 74 -7.08 1.42 10.91
N ALA A 75 -8.32 1.55 10.46
CA ALA A 75 -9.28 2.47 11.04
C ALA A 75 -9.61 2.08 12.50
N ALA A 76 -9.93 3.08 13.34
CA ALA A 76 -10.28 2.92 14.76
C ALA A 76 -9.18 2.32 15.66
N PRO A 77 -8.03 3.02 15.85
CA PRO A 77 -6.98 2.58 16.76
C PRO A 77 -7.49 2.41 18.21
N ASP A 78 -8.50 3.17 18.62
CA ASP A 78 -9.12 3.09 19.94
C ASP A 78 -9.85 1.76 20.22
N LYS A 79 -10.01 0.90 19.21
CA LYS A 79 -10.61 -0.43 19.31
C LYS A 79 -9.60 -1.58 19.19
N LEU A 80 -8.30 -1.26 19.06
CA LEU A 80 -7.23 -2.23 18.88
C LEU A 80 -6.45 -2.42 20.18
N GLU A 81 -6.89 -3.36 21.02
CA GLU A 81 -6.15 -3.74 22.24
C GLU A 81 -5.24 -4.95 21.98
N ILE A 82 -5.76 -5.96 21.28
CA ILE A 82 -5.08 -7.23 20.99
C ILE A 82 -5.13 -7.56 19.49
N TRP A 83 -4.25 -8.48 19.06
CA TRP A 83 -4.20 -8.91 17.65
C TRP A 83 -5.54 -9.46 17.14
N ASN A 84 -6.32 -10.12 18.00
CA ASN A 84 -7.63 -10.65 17.63
C ASN A 84 -8.63 -9.57 17.18
N ASP A 85 -8.50 -8.33 17.65
CA ASP A 85 -9.38 -7.22 17.27
C ASP A 85 -9.27 -6.88 15.78
N LEU A 86 -8.11 -7.16 15.17
CA LEU A 86 -7.86 -6.92 13.75
C LEU A 86 -8.77 -7.75 12.84
N ILE A 87 -9.20 -8.95 13.26
CA ILE A 87 -10.06 -9.81 12.43
C ILE A 87 -11.33 -9.06 12.05
N MET A 88 -12.03 -8.49 13.03
CA MET A 88 -13.29 -7.79 12.79
C MET A 88 -13.05 -6.53 11.95
N ILE A 89 -12.03 -5.73 12.30
CA ILE A 89 -11.74 -4.47 11.60
C ILE A 89 -11.39 -4.72 10.14
N ILE A 90 -10.51 -5.69 9.85
CA ILE A 90 -10.09 -6.02 8.49
C ILE A 90 -11.23 -6.68 7.72
N LYS A 91 -12.03 -7.54 8.36
CA LYS A 91 -13.20 -8.13 7.71
C LYS A 91 -14.23 -7.08 7.32
N GLU A 92 -14.53 -6.13 8.20
CA GLU A 92 -15.48 -5.05 7.94
C GLU A 92 -14.99 -4.05 6.88
N SER A 93 -13.70 -3.70 6.90
CA SER A 93 -13.15 -2.63 6.04
C SER A 93 -12.59 -3.11 4.70
N HIS A 94 -12.17 -4.37 4.61
CA HIS A 94 -11.50 -4.93 3.43
C HIS A 94 -12.12 -6.25 2.93
N ASN A 95 -13.06 -6.84 3.67
CA ASN A 95 -13.64 -8.16 3.38
C ASN A 95 -12.60 -9.28 3.21
N ILE A 96 -11.50 -9.20 3.96
CA ILE A 96 -10.43 -10.19 3.92
C ILE A 96 -10.68 -11.29 4.95
N ASN A 97 -10.35 -12.53 4.59
CA ASN A 97 -10.34 -13.64 5.53
C ASN A 97 -9.00 -13.66 6.29
N LEU A 98 -9.04 -13.24 7.55
CA LEU A 98 -7.89 -13.21 8.46
C LEU A 98 -8.08 -14.28 9.53
N ASP A 99 -7.04 -15.08 9.80
CA ASP A 99 -7.05 -16.10 10.86
C ASP A 99 -5.69 -16.23 11.57
N PHE A 100 -5.65 -17.06 12.61
CA PHE A 100 -4.45 -17.38 13.39
C PHE A 100 -4.05 -18.86 13.27
N SER A 101 -4.58 -19.56 12.25
CA SER A 101 -4.36 -20.99 12.08
C SER A 101 -3.05 -21.29 11.38
N LEU A 102 -2.37 -22.36 11.81
CA LEU A 102 -1.21 -22.88 11.08
C LEU A 102 -1.71 -23.67 9.86
N GLN A 103 -1.61 -23.05 8.69
CA GLN A 103 -1.93 -23.69 7.41
C GLN A 103 -0.64 -24.18 6.75
N THR A 104 -0.69 -25.37 6.17
CA THR A 104 0.47 -26.00 5.50
C THR A 104 0.60 -25.65 4.02
N ASP A 105 -0.41 -24.99 3.45
CA ASP A 105 -0.53 -24.64 2.02
C ASP A 105 -0.53 -23.11 1.87
N THR A 106 0.50 -22.46 2.42
CA THR A 106 0.68 -21.01 2.40
C THR A 106 2.12 -20.67 2.11
N THR A 107 2.37 -19.62 1.33
CA THR A 107 3.70 -19.00 1.33
C THR A 107 3.89 -18.25 2.65
N HIS A 108 4.96 -18.57 3.38
CA HIS A 108 5.25 -17.99 4.69
C HIS A 108 6.39 -16.97 4.64
N ILE A 109 6.19 -15.82 5.28
CA ILE A 109 7.23 -14.81 5.50
C ILE A 109 7.45 -14.66 7.00
N GLU A 110 8.70 -14.82 7.41
CA GLU A 110 9.11 -14.66 8.81
C GLU A 110 9.85 -13.34 9.00
N PHE A 111 9.41 -12.56 9.98
CA PHE A 111 9.94 -11.23 10.27
C PHE A 111 10.78 -11.24 11.55
N SER A 112 11.99 -10.69 11.53
CA SER A 112 12.86 -10.69 12.71
C SER A 112 13.62 -9.36 12.88
N ARG A 113 14.22 -9.18 14.07
CA ARG A 113 15.17 -8.10 14.36
C ARG A 113 16.61 -8.57 14.49
N GLY A 114 16.93 -9.71 13.90
CA GLY A 114 18.24 -10.36 14.02
C GLY A 114 18.48 -11.05 15.38
N GLU A 115 17.53 -10.94 16.32
CA GLU A 115 17.46 -11.72 17.56
C GLU A 115 16.30 -12.71 17.46
N ASP A 116 16.42 -13.74 16.61
CA ASP A 116 15.71 -15.03 16.71
C ASP A 116 15.91 -15.83 15.43
N ILE A 117 16.17 -17.13 15.56
CA ILE A 117 16.05 -18.08 14.46
C ILE A 117 14.56 -18.44 14.41
N GLY A 118 13.82 -17.69 13.59
CA GLY A 118 12.37 -17.87 13.43
C GLY A 118 11.99 -19.24 12.88
N GLU A 119 10.69 -19.45 12.67
CA GLU A 119 10.19 -20.67 12.04
C GLU A 119 10.70 -20.80 10.60
N ASP A 120 10.71 -22.04 10.08
CA ASP A 120 11.07 -22.27 8.68
C ASP A 120 10.06 -21.56 7.75
N ALA A 121 10.57 -20.70 6.87
CA ALA A 121 9.80 -19.80 6.04
C ALA A 121 10.29 -19.76 4.60
N ASP A 122 9.41 -19.33 3.69
CA ASP A 122 9.76 -19.14 2.29
C ASP A 122 10.60 -17.89 2.05
N LEU A 123 10.46 -16.88 2.91
CA LEU A 123 11.20 -15.63 2.91
C LEU A 123 11.45 -15.16 4.33
N TYR A 124 12.62 -14.55 4.55
CA TYR A 124 12.99 -13.94 5.82
C TYR A 124 13.18 -12.45 5.60
N ALA A 125 12.55 -11.63 6.44
CA ALA A 125 12.64 -10.19 6.41
C ALA A 125 13.20 -9.70 7.74
N THR A 126 14.43 -9.22 7.72
CA THR A 126 15.18 -8.87 8.92
C THR A 126 15.49 -7.38 8.92
N ILE A 127 15.18 -6.68 10.02
CA ILE A 127 15.50 -5.26 10.21
C ILE A 127 16.25 -5.03 11.52
N TRP A 128 17.30 -4.23 11.49
CA TRP A 128 18.01 -3.80 12.69
C TRP A 128 18.60 -2.42 12.45
N HIS A 129 18.35 -1.49 13.38
CA HIS A 129 18.95 -0.16 13.47
C HIS A 129 19.34 0.52 12.14
N GLY A 130 18.36 0.82 11.30
CA GLY A 130 18.56 1.50 10.02
C GLY A 130 18.97 0.61 8.84
N GLN A 131 19.10 -0.70 9.03
CA GLN A 131 19.38 -1.67 7.98
C GLN A 131 18.24 -2.68 7.88
N ALA A 132 17.88 -3.05 6.66
CA ALA A 132 16.86 -4.05 6.39
C ALA A 132 17.28 -4.94 5.22
N VAL A 133 16.99 -6.23 5.33
CA VAL A 133 17.32 -7.23 4.32
C VAL A 133 16.16 -8.22 4.18
N LEU A 134 15.84 -8.54 2.94
CA LEU A 134 14.99 -9.68 2.57
C LEU A 134 15.89 -10.79 2.04
N SER A 135 15.72 -12.03 2.53
CA SER A 135 16.58 -13.16 2.16
C SER A 135 15.80 -14.46 2.03
N LYS A 136 16.41 -15.45 1.35
CA LYS A 136 15.86 -16.79 1.24
C LYS A 136 16.21 -17.70 2.43
N SER A 137 17.30 -17.38 3.12
CA SER A 137 17.75 -18.06 4.35
C SER A 137 17.84 -17.06 5.52
N PRO A 138 17.66 -17.51 6.78
CA PRO A 138 17.86 -16.65 7.94
C PRO A 138 19.26 -16.04 7.95
N LEU A 139 19.35 -14.75 8.26
CA LEU A 139 20.64 -14.08 8.42
C LEU A 139 21.35 -14.58 9.68
N LYS A 140 22.67 -14.67 9.59
CA LYS A 140 23.56 -14.88 10.73
C LYS A 140 24.33 -13.60 10.96
N PHE A 141 24.57 -13.26 12.21
CA PHE A 141 25.30 -12.06 12.59
C PHE A 141 26.57 -12.47 13.33
N ASP A 142 27.66 -11.74 13.12
CA ASP A 142 28.94 -11.95 13.80
C ASP A 142 28.86 -11.56 15.30
N GLU A 143 28.04 -10.57 15.61
CA GLU A 143 27.64 -10.15 16.97
C GLU A 143 26.14 -9.84 17.05
N SER A 144 25.59 -9.71 18.26
CA SER A 144 24.17 -9.38 18.44
C SER A 144 23.84 -8.00 17.84
N PRO A 145 22.89 -7.91 16.89
CA PRO A 145 22.56 -6.64 16.25
C PRO A 145 21.87 -5.69 17.23
N LYS A 146 21.99 -4.38 16.98
CA LYS A 146 21.30 -3.37 17.79
C LYS A 146 19.79 -3.45 17.54
N ALA A 147 19.08 -4.02 18.51
CA ALA A 147 17.62 -4.18 18.43
C ALA A 147 16.85 -2.84 18.56
N SER A 148 17.47 -1.80 19.14
CA SER A 148 16.79 -0.51 19.32
C SER A 148 16.57 0.22 17.99
N PRO A 149 15.34 0.68 17.72
CA PRO A 149 15.00 1.27 16.44
C PRO A 149 15.65 2.64 16.25
N SER A 150 16.00 2.96 15.00
CA SER A 150 16.43 4.31 14.61
C SER A 150 15.25 5.17 14.13
N MET A 151 15.50 6.47 13.92
CA MET A 151 14.55 7.44 13.34
C MET A 151 14.00 7.04 11.96
N ILE A 152 14.63 6.09 11.26
CA ILE A 152 14.17 5.63 9.94
C ILE A 152 13.55 4.23 9.98
N ASP A 153 13.58 3.52 11.10
CA ASP A 153 13.16 2.11 11.16
C ASP A 153 11.68 1.94 10.81
N ALA A 154 10.81 2.86 11.21
CA ALA A 154 9.41 2.81 10.80
C ALA A 154 9.26 2.88 9.27
N SER A 155 10.07 3.71 8.60
CA SER A 155 10.08 3.81 7.14
C SER A 155 10.64 2.55 6.50
N LEU A 156 11.70 1.99 7.07
CA LEU A 156 12.31 0.74 6.59
C LEU A 156 11.41 -0.47 6.81
N GLU A 157 10.64 -0.51 7.89
CA GLU A 157 9.65 -1.57 8.14
C GLU A 157 8.60 -1.63 7.04
N VAL A 158 8.08 -0.47 6.64
CA VAL A 158 7.13 -0.37 5.52
C VAL A 158 7.80 -0.70 4.18
N ALA A 159 9.03 -0.24 3.96
CA ALA A 159 9.76 -0.54 2.72
C ALA A 159 10.09 -2.04 2.60
N LEU A 160 10.53 -2.67 3.69
CA LEU A 160 10.83 -4.10 3.76
C LEU A 160 9.57 -4.93 3.59
N ALA A 161 8.46 -4.55 4.25
CA ALA A 161 7.16 -5.16 4.05
C ALA A 161 6.71 -5.08 2.58
N ALA A 162 6.86 -3.91 1.94
CA ALA A 162 6.52 -3.74 0.52
C ALA A 162 7.39 -4.62 -0.39
N ALA A 163 8.70 -4.68 -0.14
CA ALA A 163 9.62 -5.55 -0.88
C ALA A 163 9.29 -7.04 -0.70
N ALA A 164 8.93 -7.45 0.53
CA ALA A 164 8.53 -8.82 0.84
C ALA A 164 7.22 -9.20 0.12
N VAL A 165 6.21 -8.34 0.15
CA VAL A 165 4.94 -8.57 -0.59
C VAL A 165 5.15 -8.57 -2.10
N GLN A 166 6.01 -7.70 -2.64
CA GLN A 166 6.36 -7.74 -4.05
C GLN A 166 7.05 -9.06 -4.42
N ARG A 167 7.98 -9.54 -3.58
CA ARG A 167 8.68 -10.81 -3.83
C ARG A 167 7.72 -11.99 -3.75
N LEU A 168 6.81 -11.98 -2.79
CA LEU A 168 5.71 -12.93 -2.68
C LEU A 168 4.89 -13.00 -3.97
N PHE A 169 4.54 -11.85 -4.57
CA PHE A 169 3.80 -11.82 -5.84
C PHE A 169 4.63 -12.35 -7.02
N ALA A 170 5.92 -12.05 -7.06
CA ALA A 170 6.82 -12.56 -8.09
C ALA A 170 6.98 -14.09 -8.01
N MET A 171 7.16 -14.63 -6.80
CA MET A 171 7.24 -16.08 -6.55
C MET A 171 5.94 -16.83 -6.88
N ASN A 172 4.80 -16.14 -6.84
CA ASN A 172 3.50 -16.71 -7.21
C ASN A 172 3.13 -16.46 -8.68
N GLY A 173 3.98 -15.75 -9.45
CA GLY A 173 3.72 -15.46 -10.87
C GLY A 173 2.44 -14.66 -11.12
N VAL A 174 2.08 -13.75 -10.19
CA VAL A 174 0.86 -12.93 -10.30
C VAL A 174 1.13 -11.53 -10.84
N ILE A 175 2.38 -11.18 -11.12
CA ILE A 175 2.75 -9.87 -11.70
C ILE A 175 2.53 -9.91 -13.21
N LYS A 176 1.92 -8.86 -13.78
CA LYS A 176 1.74 -8.77 -15.23
C LYS A 176 3.06 -8.52 -15.94
N GLU A 177 3.30 -9.23 -17.04
CA GLU A 177 4.53 -9.10 -17.84
C GLU A 177 4.67 -7.71 -18.47
N ASN A 178 3.56 -7.16 -18.97
CA ASN A 178 3.49 -5.84 -19.58
C ASN A 178 2.52 -4.98 -18.77
N MET A 179 3.01 -3.86 -18.23
CA MET A 179 2.21 -2.99 -17.37
C MET A 179 1.19 -2.17 -18.17
N LEU A 180 -0.07 -2.23 -17.74
CA LEU A 180 -1.13 -1.29 -18.15
C LEU A 180 -1.42 -0.35 -16.98
N SER A 181 -0.97 0.90 -17.11
CA SER A 181 -1.04 1.88 -16.01
C SER A 181 -2.43 2.47 -15.78
N ASP A 182 -3.28 2.50 -16.81
CA ASP A 182 -4.65 2.97 -16.72
C ASP A 182 -5.52 2.28 -17.79
N THR A 183 -6.76 2.00 -17.42
CA THR A 183 -7.78 1.39 -18.28
C THR A 183 -9.06 2.20 -18.15
N TRP A 184 -9.59 2.68 -19.27
CA TRP A 184 -10.84 3.45 -19.30
C TRP A 184 -11.68 3.06 -20.50
N MET A 185 -12.99 3.27 -20.38
CA MET A 185 -13.92 3.11 -21.48
C MET A 185 -14.25 4.45 -22.12
N ALA A 186 -14.46 4.44 -23.43
CA ALA A 186 -14.93 5.59 -24.18
C ALA A 186 -16.12 5.23 -25.06
N LEU A 187 -17.21 5.99 -24.95
CA LEU A 187 -18.28 5.97 -25.93
C LEU A 187 -17.80 6.72 -27.17
N THR A 188 -17.78 6.03 -28.30
CA THR A 188 -17.33 6.62 -29.57
C THR A 188 -18.51 6.77 -30.52
N SER A 189 -18.60 7.91 -31.21
CA SER A 189 -19.68 8.21 -32.15
C SER A 189 -19.17 8.99 -33.35
N ARG A 190 -19.87 8.89 -34.48
CA ARG A 190 -19.57 9.63 -35.72
C ARG A 190 -20.54 10.79 -35.88
N ALA A 191 -20.03 11.97 -36.15
CA ALA A 191 -20.80 13.17 -36.48
C ALA A 191 -20.48 13.60 -37.92
N ASP A 192 -21.42 13.38 -38.84
CA ASP A 192 -21.25 13.70 -40.25
C ASP A 192 -21.39 15.21 -40.52
N GLY A 193 -20.58 15.72 -41.43
CA GLY A 193 -20.62 17.10 -41.91
C GLY A 193 -20.21 18.17 -40.89
N LEU A 194 -19.65 17.77 -39.74
CA LEU A 194 -19.22 18.70 -38.68
C LEU A 194 -17.73 18.64 -38.45
N MET A 195 -17.10 19.81 -38.37
CA MET A 195 -15.70 19.93 -37.96
C MET A 195 -15.55 19.72 -36.44
N PRO A 196 -14.37 19.30 -35.94
CA PRO A 196 -14.18 18.96 -34.54
C PRO A 196 -14.63 20.04 -33.55
N ASP A 197 -14.27 21.31 -33.79
CA ASP A 197 -14.62 22.45 -32.94
C ASP A 197 -16.13 22.73 -32.89
N GLU A 198 -16.85 22.38 -33.95
CA GLU A 198 -18.32 22.49 -33.99
C GLU A 198 -18.97 21.29 -33.31
N ALA A 199 -18.42 20.09 -33.51
CA ALA A 199 -18.93 18.85 -32.97
C ALA A 199 -18.86 18.85 -31.43
N VAL A 200 -17.74 19.27 -30.82
CA VAL A 200 -17.61 19.34 -29.34
C VAL A 200 -18.58 20.34 -28.69
N LYS A 201 -19.02 21.37 -29.44
CA LYS A 201 -20.00 22.35 -28.95
C LYS A 201 -21.45 21.86 -29.08
N LYS A 202 -21.72 20.99 -30.07
CA LYS A 202 -23.06 20.49 -30.38
C LYS A 202 -23.44 19.23 -29.61
N TYR A 203 -22.46 18.42 -29.21
CA TYR A 203 -22.71 17.14 -28.57
C TYR A 203 -22.12 17.07 -27.16
N SER A 204 -22.94 16.61 -26.22
CA SER A 204 -22.56 16.31 -24.84
C SER A 204 -23.11 14.96 -24.43
N SER A 205 -22.51 14.34 -23.42
CA SER A 205 -23.04 13.14 -22.78
C SER A 205 -23.46 13.44 -21.34
N ILE A 206 -24.17 12.50 -20.72
CA ILE A 206 -24.42 12.51 -19.27
C ILE A 206 -23.12 12.47 -18.44
N HIS A 207 -21.99 12.14 -19.08
CA HIS A 207 -20.67 12.02 -18.49
C HIS A 207 -19.76 13.22 -18.78
N GLY A 208 -20.29 14.27 -19.42
CA GLY A 208 -19.54 15.48 -19.76
C GLY A 208 -19.28 15.64 -21.26
N GLY A 209 -18.34 16.53 -21.58
CA GLY A 209 -18.00 16.92 -22.95
C GLY A 209 -17.25 15.83 -23.72
N ALA A 210 -17.36 15.87 -25.04
CA ALA A 210 -16.57 15.03 -25.93
C ALA A 210 -15.21 15.65 -26.24
N THR A 211 -14.24 14.79 -26.56
CA THR A 211 -13.15 15.17 -27.48
C THR A 211 -13.56 14.81 -28.90
N ALA A 212 -13.06 15.56 -29.88
CA ALA A 212 -13.34 15.31 -31.30
C ALA A 212 -12.06 15.28 -32.12
N THR A 213 -11.99 14.36 -33.08
CA THR A 213 -10.93 14.29 -34.09
C THR A 213 -11.56 14.21 -35.47
N LEU A 214 -10.97 14.89 -36.47
CA LEU A 214 -11.45 14.83 -37.84
C LEU A 214 -11.35 13.40 -38.38
N LEU A 215 -12.35 12.96 -39.15
CA LEU A 215 -12.30 11.69 -39.85
C LEU A 215 -11.25 11.73 -40.99
N PRO A 216 -10.61 10.59 -41.30
CA PRO A 216 -9.59 10.54 -42.36
C PRO A 216 -10.11 10.97 -43.75
N ASP A 217 -11.41 10.78 -44.02
CA ASP A 217 -12.07 11.15 -45.28
C ASP A 217 -12.56 12.61 -45.31
N GLY A 218 -12.36 13.37 -44.23
CA GLY A 218 -12.82 14.76 -44.09
C GLY A 218 -14.35 14.91 -44.04
N SER A 219 -15.11 13.81 -44.00
CA SER A 219 -16.57 13.84 -44.08
C SER A 219 -17.26 14.28 -42.78
N GLY A 220 -16.51 14.40 -41.69
CA GLY A 220 -17.04 14.73 -40.38
C GLY A 220 -16.04 14.46 -39.26
N SER A 221 -16.54 14.28 -38.05
CA SER A 221 -15.75 14.12 -36.84
C SER A 221 -16.06 12.82 -36.10
N LEU A 222 -15.02 12.23 -35.51
CA LEU A 222 -15.13 11.17 -34.51
C LEU A 222 -15.20 11.80 -33.13
N LEU A 223 -16.31 11.61 -32.43
CA LEU A 223 -16.52 12.04 -31.06
C LEU A 223 -16.15 10.92 -30.09
N ARG A 224 -15.47 11.26 -29.00
CA ARG A 224 -15.16 10.35 -27.90
C ARG A 224 -15.55 10.96 -26.56
N PHE A 225 -16.39 10.25 -25.82
CA PHE A 225 -16.77 10.60 -24.46
C PHE A 225 -16.12 9.61 -23.50
N ARG A 226 -15.25 10.09 -22.60
CA ARG A 226 -14.66 9.25 -21.55
C ARG A 226 -15.76 8.94 -20.54
N ILE A 227 -15.98 7.65 -20.28
CA ILE A 227 -16.92 7.22 -19.23
C ILE A 227 -16.14 7.27 -17.90
N PRO A 228 -16.63 8.00 -16.88
CA PRO A 228 -16.04 8.01 -15.55
C PRO A 228 -15.97 6.60 -14.97
N LEU A 229 -14.96 6.35 -14.13
CA LEU A 229 -14.72 5.03 -13.56
C LEU A 229 -15.94 4.56 -12.76
N GLU A 230 -16.55 5.46 -12.00
CA GLU A 230 -17.70 5.22 -11.13
C GLU A 230 -18.97 4.85 -11.91
N SER A 231 -18.99 5.11 -13.22
CA SER A 231 -20.08 4.76 -14.14
C SER A 231 -19.73 3.59 -15.05
N THR A 232 -18.51 3.04 -14.94
CA THR A 232 -18.03 1.95 -15.79
C THR A 232 -18.27 0.61 -15.10
N PRO A 233 -18.99 -0.35 -15.70
CA PRO A 233 -19.12 -1.69 -15.11
C PRO A 233 -17.75 -2.35 -14.89
N SER A 234 -17.50 -2.87 -13.69
CA SER A 234 -16.19 -3.39 -13.29
C SER A 234 -15.74 -4.59 -14.14
N GLU A 235 -16.67 -5.39 -14.63
CA GLU A 235 -16.44 -6.57 -15.47
C GLU A 235 -15.80 -6.19 -16.81
N LEU A 236 -16.15 -5.01 -17.35
CA LEU A 236 -15.60 -4.54 -18.62
C LEU A 236 -14.14 -4.11 -18.48
N LEU A 237 -13.74 -3.62 -17.29
CA LEU A 237 -12.36 -3.27 -16.98
C LEU A 237 -11.48 -4.51 -16.82
N LYS A 238 -12.06 -5.63 -16.37
CA LYS A 238 -11.39 -6.94 -16.27
C LYS A 238 -11.27 -7.67 -17.62
N GLY A 239 -11.88 -7.16 -18.68
CA GLY A 239 -11.91 -7.82 -19.99
C GLY A 239 -10.56 -7.87 -20.71
N ILE A 240 -9.56 -7.09 -20.27
CA ILE A 240 -8.22 -7.12 -20.86
C ILE A 240 -7.41 -8.24 -20.21
N ILE A 241 -7.24 -9.34 -20.95
CA ILE A 241 -6.47 -10.50 -20.52
C ILE A 241 -5.07 -10.44 -21.12
N HIS A 242 -4.05 -10.51 -20.28
CA HIS A 242 -2.65 -10.63 -20.70
C HIS A 242 -1.83 -11.41 -19.67
N SER A 243 -0.71 -11.95 -20.15
CA SER A 243 0.16 -12.87 -19.42
C SER A 243 0.79 -12.26 -18.17
N CYS A 244 0.98 -13.11 -17.18
CA CYS A 244 1.81 -12.84 -16.02
C CYS A 244 3.25 -13.30 -16.26
N THR A 245 4.18 -12.77 -15.48
CA THR A 245 5.55 -13.27 -15.40
C THR A 245 5.56 -14.70 -14.89
N ILE A 246 6.56 -15.47 -15.31
CA ILE A 246 6.79 -16.82 -14.77
C ILE A 246 7.10 -16.69 -13.27
N PRO A 247 6.55 -17.57 -12.41
CA PRO A 247 6.90 -17.64 -11.00
C PRO A 247 8.41 -17.65 -10.77
N GLU A 248 8.91 -16.72 -9.95
CA GLU A 248 10.33 -16.65 -9.62
C GLU A 248 10.74 -17.76 -8.64
N LEU A 249 11.90 -18.35 -8.90
CA LEU A 249 12.58 -19.28 -8.01
C LEU A 249 13.85 -18.61 -7.48
N LEU A 250 13.93 -18.44 -6.17
CA LEU A 250 15.09 -17.84 -5.51
C LEU A 250 16.09 -18.93 -5.13
N SER A 251 17.38 -18.64 -5.29
CA SER A 251 18.44 -19.49 -4.75
C SER A 251 18.53 -19.35 -3.23
N ASP A 252 19.09 -20.36 -2.56
CA ASP A 252 19.18 -20.39 -1.09
C ASP A 252 20.06 -19.26 -0.52
N ASP A 253 21.00 -18.76 -1.32
CA ASP A 253 21.91 -17.64 -1.02
C ASP A 253 21.35 -16.28 -1.46
N TRP A 254 20.11 -16.23 -1.98
CA TRP A 254 19.51 -14.98 -2.43
C TRP A 254 19.26 -14.01 -1.27
N LEU A 255 19.68 -12.77 -1.47
CA LEU A 255 19.44 -11.65 -0.56
C LEU A 255 19.15 -10.35 -1.32
N MET A 256 18.43 -9.44 -0.68
CA MET A 256 18.11 -8.12 -1.18
C MET A 256 18.17 -7.12 -0.02
N GLU A 257 19.10 -6.18 -0.11
CA GLU A 257 19.16 -5.03 0.78
C GLU A 257 17.97 -4.10 0.52
N VAL A 258 17.35 -3.62 1.60
CA VAL A 258 16.24 -2.67 1.55
C VAL A 258 16.63 -1.47 2.40
N GLY A 259 16.80 -0.32 1.74
CA GLY A 259 17.10 0.93 2.42
C GLY A 259 18.39 1.58 1.93
N PRO A 260 18.81 2.68 2.60
CA PRO A 260 19.92 3.50 2.12
C PRO A 260 21.29 3.03 2.62
N PHE A 261 21.33 2.14 3.63
CA PHE A 261 22.56 1.68 4.25
C PHE A 261 22.84 0.22 3.86
N PRO A 262 23.95 -0.06 3.15
CA PRO A 262 24.31 -1.42 2.76
C PRO A 262 24.76 -2.25 3.98
N ILE A 263 24.79 -3.56 3.81
CA ILE A 263 25.34 -4.53 4.77
C ILE A 263 26.72 -5.00 4.30
N GLU A 264 27.53 -5.45 5.25
CA GLU A 264 28.80 -6.11 4.97
C GLU A 264 28.72 -7.57 5.46
N LEU A 265 29.32 -8.50 4.72
CA LEU A 265 29.38 -9.91 5.09
C LEU A 265 30.84 -10.31 5.35
N ASN A 266 31.08 -11.11 6.39
CA ASN A 266 32.39 -11.68 6.66
C ASN A 266 32.67 -12.91 5.77
N GLU A 267 33.86 -13.51 5.91
CA GLU A 267 34.26 -14.70 5.12
C GLU A 267 33.36 -15.92 5.36
N GLN A 268 32.64 -15.95 6.48
CA GLN A 268 31.69 -16.99 6.88
C GLN A 268 30.27 -16.72 6.37
N GLY A 269 30.04 -15.59 5.69
CA GLY A 269 28.72 -15.16 5.20
C GLY A 269 27.81 -14.60 6.28
N GLU A 270 28.37 -14.23 7.44
CA GLU A 270 27.63 -13.57 8.52
C GLU A 270 27.63 -12.06 8.30
N VAL A 271 26.53 -11.41 8.61
CA VAL A 271 26.39 -9.96 8.61
C VAL A 271 27.30 -9.38 9.68
N ILE A 272 28.19 -8.49 9.25
CA ILE A 272 29.01 -7.68 10.13
C ILE A 272 28.12 -6.57 10.68
N CYS A 273 27.84 -6.59 11.97
CA CYS A 273 27.05 -5.56 12.60
C CYS A 273 27.71 -4.18 12.43
N SER A 274 27.09 -3.35 11.60
CA SER A 274 27.62 -2.03 11.29
C SER A 274 27.48 -1.10 12.51
N LYS A 275 28.49 -0.26 12.75
CA LYS A 275 28.46 0.78 13.80
C LYS A 275 27.66 2.01 13.35
N LEU A 276 26.48 1.81 12.79
CA LEU A 276 25.58 2.91 12.48
C LEU A 276 25.09 3.52 13.79
N GLU A 277 25.45 4.78 14.02
CA GLU A 277 24.97 5.57 15.16
C GLU A 277 23.86 6.50 14.69
N LEU A 278 22.73 5.91 14.30
CA LEU A 278 21.54 6.68 13.96
C LEU A 278 20.78 7.04 15.26
N PRO A 279 20.29 8.29 15.39
CA PRO A 279 19.47 8.65 16.53
C PRO A 279 18.11 7.93 16.45
N GLU A 280 17.45 7.75 17.59
CA GLU A 280 16.09 7.17 17.64
C GLU A 280 15.04 8.13 17.07
N GLU A 281 15.24 9.44 17.23
CA GLU A 281 14.43 10.52 16.66
C GLU A 281 15.27 11.78 16.43
N ILE A 282 14.76 12.72 15.64
CA ILE A 282 15.29 14.08 15.56
C ILE A 282 14.45 15.06 16.38
N ASP A 283 15.11 16.06 16.99
CA ASP A 283 14.47 16.96 17.97
C ASP A 283 13.38 17.87 17.41
N SER A 284 13.49 18.28 16.13
CA SER A 284 12.55 19.21 15.51
C SER A 284 12.61 19.16 13.99
N ALA A 285 11.49 19.41 13.32
CA ALA A 285 11.44 19.50 11.87
C ALA A 285 10.31 20.41 11.36
N ASN A 286 10.54 21.03 10.19
CA ASN A 286 9.51 21.72 9.41
C ASN A 286 9.37 20.99 8.06
N LEU A 287 8.23 20.35 7.84
CA LEU A 287 7.96 19.51 6.67
C LEU A 287 6.91 20.16 5.76
N LEU A 288 7.21 20.26 4.47
CA LEU A 288 6.23 20.56 3.42
C LEU A 288 6.04 19.31 2.56
N VAL A 289 4.84 18.74 2.59
CA VAL A 289 4.49 17.57 1.77
C VAL A 289 3.74 18.04 0.53
N LEU A 290 4.36 17.88 -0.63
CA LEU A 290 3.76 18.17 -1.94
C LEU A 290 3.19 16.87 -2.52
N GLY A 291 1.87 16.72 -2.40
CA GLY A 291 1.13 15.52 -2.77
C GLY A 291 0.91 14.60 -1.57
N THR A 292 -0.35 14.39 -1.22
CA THR A 292 -0.84 13.49 -0.18
C THR A 292 -1.49 12.23 -0.77
N GLY A 293 -1.13 11.89 -2.02
CA GLY A 293 -1.53 10.67 -2.70
C GLY A 293 -0.80 9.43 -2.19
N GLY A 294 -0.52 8.46 -3.09
CA GLY A 294 0.08 7.16 -2.73
C GLY A 294 1.30 7.29 -1.82
N LEU A 295 2.39 7.87 -2.33
CA LEU A 295 3.63 8.05 -1.57
C LEU A 295 3.44 8.97 -0.35
N GLY A 296 2.81 10.13 -0.52
CA GLY A 296 2.64 11.11 0.54
C GLY A 296 1.84 10.57 1.73
N SER A 297 0.85 9.72 1.49
CA SER A 297 0.05 9.10 2.54
C SER A 297 0.87 8.17 3.45
N TRP A 298 1.88 7.49 2.92
CA TRP A 298 2.81 6.69 3.70
C TRP A 298 3.90 7.55 4.31
N ALA A 299 4.56 8.38 3.51
CA ALA A 299 5.74 9.12 3.93
C ALA A 299 5.45 10.11 5.06
N THR A 300 4.26 10.73 5.09
CA THR A 300 3.91 11.73 6.11
C THR A 300 3.93 11.17 7.54
N PRO A 301 3.13 10.12 7.89
CA PRO A 301 3.15 9.55 9.23
C PRO A 301 4.49 8.85 9.56
N LEU A 302 5.14 8.24 8.57
CA LEU A 302 6.43 7.57 8.78
C LEU A 302 7.54 8.57 9.09
N PHE A 303 7.59 9.70 8.40
CA PHE A 303 8.51 10.78 8.76
C PHE A 303 8.22 11.31 10.16
N ALA A 304 6.94 11.56 10.48
CA ALA A 304 6.54 12.04 11.79
C ALA A 304 6.96 11.09 12.93
N SER A 305 6.98 9.77 12.69
CA SER A 305 7.40 8.78 13.69
C SER A 305 8.89 8.83 14.05
N GLY A 306 9.73 9.47 13.22
CA GLY A 306 11.16 9.67 13.48
C GLY A 306 11.51 11.08 14.00
N VAL A 307 10.50 11.88 14.37
CA VAL A 307 10.67 13.25 14.87
C VAL A 307 9.92 13.41 16.19
N ASN A 308 10.48 14.17 17.11
CA ASN A 308 9.74 14.62 18.28
C ASN A 308 8.50 15.44 17.86
N LEU A 309 7.30 14.89 18.13
CA LEU A 309 6.04 15.45 17.66
C LEU A 309 5.73 16.83 18.25
N GLU A 310 6.26 17.18 19.43
CA GLU A 310 6.03 18.50 20.05
C GLU A 310 6.66 19.64 19.24
N ASN A 311 7.72 19.33 18.49
CA ASN A 311 8.49 20.29 17.69
C ASN A 311 8.38 20.02 16.18
N LEU A 312 7.37 19.26 15.75
CA LEU A 312 7.11 18.94 14.36
C LEU A 312 6.02 19.85 13.76
N ASN A 313 6.38 20.60 12.73
CA ASN A 313 5.43 21.38 11.95
C ASN A 313 5.29 20.78 10.55
N ILE A 314 4.06 20.46 10.12
CA ILE A 314 3.79 19.85 8.81
C ILE A 314 2.78 20.70 8.04
N SER A 315 3.13 21.06 6.81
CA SER A 315 2.24 21.66 5.81
C SER A 315 1.95 20.64 4.71
N LEU A 316 0.67 20.40 4.42
CA LEU A 316 0.22 19.47 3.40
C LEU A 316 -0.38 20.22 2.21
N VAL A 317 0.05 19.89 1.00
CA VAL A 317 -0.46 20.47 -0.26
C VAL A 317 -0.83 19.35 -1.20
N ASP A 318 -2.02 19.39 -1.78
CA ASP A 318 -2.47 18.46 -2.80
C ASP A 318 -3.39 19.18 -3.78
N ALA A 319 -3.24 18.89 -5.08
CA ALA A 319 -4.04 19.49 -6.13
C ALA A 319 -5.34 18.72 -6.39
N ASP A 320 -5.41 17.46 -5.94
CA ASP A 320 -6.59 16.63 -6.15
C ASP A 320 -7.76 17.13 -5.28
N SER A 321 -8.88 17.41 -5.95
CA SER A 321 -10.09 17.93 -5.32
C SER A 321 -10.85 16.90 -4.49
N SER A 322 -10.52 15.61 -4.60
CA SER A 322 -11.17 14.53 -3.87
C SER A 322 -10.27 13.31 -3.65
N VAL A 323 -10.53 12.59 -2.58
CA VAL A 323 -10.16 11.18 -2.43
C VAL A 323 -11.18 10.34 -3.21
N ASP A 324 -10.68 9.45 -4.08
CA ASP A 324 -11.53 8.54 -4.85
C ASP A 324 -11.45 7.10 -4.33
N ILE A 325 -12.46 6.27 -4.59
CA ILE A 325 -12.49 4.88 -4.08
C ILE A 325 -11.27 4.05 -4.48
N HIS A 326 -10.81 4.22 -5.72
CA HIS A 326 -9.64 3.53 -6.26
C HIS A 326 -8.32 4.04 -5.66
N ASN A 327 -8.35 5.01 -4.74
CA ASN A 327 -7.17 5.48 -4.00
C ASN A 327 -6.92 4.64 -2.75
N LEU A 328 -7.98 4.06 -2.16
CA LEU A 328 -7.93 3.39 -0.87
C LEU A 328 -7.07 2.13 -0.86
N ASN A 329 -6.78 1.54 -2.04
CA ASN A 329 -5.88 0.40 -2.16
C ASN A 329 -4.39 0.74 -2.00
N ARG A 330 -4.02 2.03 -1.87
CA ARG A 330 -2.62 2.45 -1.72
C ARG A 330 -2.41 3.75 -0.95
N GLN A 331 -3.49 4.43 -0.56
CA GLN A 331 -3.45 5.71 0.15
C GLN A 331 -3.97 5.54 1.57
N VAL A 332 -3.06 5.19 2.48
CA VAL A 332 -3.37 4.67 3.82
C VAL A 332 -3.87 5.70 4.83
N LEU A 333 -3.80 7.00 4.50
CA LEU A 333 -4.41 8.03 5.34
C LEU A 333 -5.92 8.17 5.13
N TYR A 334 -6.49 7.44 4.16
CA TYR A 334 -7.89 7.58 3.80
C TYR A 334 -8.65 6.28 3.97
N THR A 335 -9.91 6.43 4.39
CA THR A 335 -10.90 5.36 4.44
C THR A 335 -12.09 5.74 3.55
N ILE A 336 -13.11 4.88 3.53
CA ILE A 336 -14.38 5.19 2.86
C ILE A 336 -15.01 6.51 3.35
N ARG A 337 -14.70 6.94 4.57
CA ARG A 337 -15.23 8.17 5.18
C ARG A 337 -14.67 9.45 4.54
N GLU A 338 -13.48 9.36 3.96
CA GLU A 338 -12.81 10.50 3.33
C GLU A 338 -13.11 10.62 1.82
N VAL A 339 -13.81 9.64 1.22
CA VAL A 339 -14.13 9.68 -0.22
C VAL A 339 -14.98 10.91 -0.55
N GLY A 340 -14.57 11.63 -1.60
CA GLY A 340 -15.16 12.90 -2.02
C GLY A 340 -14.63 14.15 -1.29
N ILE A 341 -13.79 13.99 -0.26
CA ILE A 341 -13.14 15.10 0.45
C ILE A 341 -11.79 15.41 -0.21
N PRO A 342 -11.35 16.69 -0.35
CA PRO A 342 -10.02 17.01 -0.86
C PRO A 342 -8.92 16.34 -0.02
N LYS A 343 -7.84 15.89 -0.68
CA LYS A 343 -6.84 15.02 -0.06
C LYS A 343 -6.07 15.66 1.09
N ALA A 344 -5.52 16.86 0.87
CA ALA A 344 -4.76 17.58 1.89
C ALA A 344 -5.54 17.78 3.22
N PRO A 345 -6.78 18.30 3.22
CA PRO A 345 -7.54 18.42 4.47
C PRO A 345 -7.97 17.07 5.06
N ALA A 346 -8.24 16.04 4.24
CA ALA A 346 -8.52 14.69 4.73
C ALA A 346 -7.30 14.09 5.47
N ALA A 347 -6.12 14.20 4.89
CA ALA A 347 -4.86 13.75 5.47
C ALA A 347 -4.56 14.46 6.79
N ALA A 348 -4.79 15.78 6.85
CA ALA A 348 -4.60 16.56 8.08
C ALA A 348 -5.52 16.09 9.22
N VAL A 349 -6.79 15.77 8.93
CA VAL A 349 -7.72 15.25 9.94
C VAL A 349 -7.26 13.90 10.46
N ARG A 350 -6.86 12.98 9.57
CA ARG A 350 -6.37 11.67 9.99
C ARG A 350 -5.11 11.80 10.84
N LYS A 351 -4.15 12.62 10.43
CA LYS A 351 -2.92 12.90 11.18
C LYS A 351 -3.19 13.43 12.58
N LEU A 352 -4.10 14.41 12.73
CA LEU A 352 -4.50 14.91 14.05
C LEU A 352 -5.13 13.82 14.94
N ALA A 353 -5.91 12.91 14.36
CA ALA A 353 -6.46 11.78 15.11
C ALA A 353 -5.37 10.84 15.62
N LEU A 354 -4.28 10.66 14.86
CA LEU A 354 -3.12 9.86 15.27
C LEU A 354 -2.33 10.52 16.40
N GLU A 355 -2.16 11.85 16.38
CA GLU A 355 -1.38 12.58 17.38
C GLU A 355 -2.09 12.73 18.73
N HIS A 356 -3.42 12.72 18.76
CA HIS A 356 -4.19 13.15 19.94
C HIS A 356 -5.24 12.14 20.42
N GLY A 357 -5.36 10.96 19.80
CA GLY A 357 -6.37 9.95 20.12
C GLY A 357 -7.78 10.52 19.98
N GLU A 358 -8.32 10.53 18.75
CA GLU A 358 -9.68 10.98 18.37
C GLU A 358 -10.36 12.06 19.25
N ARG A 359 -9.63 13.12 19.66
CA ARG A 359 -10.27 14.33 20.21
C ARG A 359 -10.49 15.33 19.08
N PRO A 360 -11.71 15.89 18.92
CA PRO A 360 -12.00 16.83 17.85
C PRO A 360 -11.23 18.15 18.08
N VAL A 361 -10.13 18.35 17.36
CA VAL A 361 -9.36 19.61 17.38
C VAL A 361 -10.05 20.63 16.48
N ARG A 362 -10.26 21.84 17.02
CA ARG A 362 -10.83 22.98 16.29
C ARG A 362 -9.93 23.38 15.11
N ARG A 363 -10.49 23.27 13.90
CA ARG A 363 -9.90 23.66 12.61
C ARG A 363 -9.56 25.17 12.57
N ARG A 364 -8.33 25.51 12.17
CA ARG A 364 -8.00 26.79 11.51
C ARG A 364 -7.61 26.49 10.07
N PHE A 365 -8.56 26.63 9.16
CA PHE A 365 -8.26 26.67 7.72
C PHE A 365 -7.99 28.12 7.34
N ALA A 366 -6.75 28.42 6.93
CA ALA A 366 -6.46 29.63 6.18
C ALA A 366 -6.70 29.32 4.71
N GLY A 367 -7.90 29.66 4.21
CA GLY A 367 -8.18 29.65 2.78
C GLY A 367 -7.46 30.82 2.10
N ARG A 368 -6.90 30.54 0.92
CA ARG A 368 -6.82 31.51 -0.17
C ARG A 368 -7.48 30.92 -1.39
#